data_AF-A0A7Z9ZJ72-F1
#
_entry.id   AF-A0A7Z9ZJ72-F1
#
_cell.length_a   1.000
_cell.length_b   1.000
_cell.length_c   1.000
_cell.angle_alpha   90.00
_cell.angle_beta   90.00
_cell.angle_gamma   90.00
#
_symmetry.space_group_name_H-M   'P 1'
#
loop_
_entity.id
_entity.type
_entity.pdbx_description
1 polymer ?
#
loop_
_entity_poly.entity_id
_entity_poly.type
_entity_poly.pdbx_seq_one_letter_code
_entity_poly.pdbx_strand_id
1 'polypeptide(L)' 'CYVTWDVKRVKEPEIPAVIEIDGASPGMGIMHVLGEVDPQEVKIGMRVRAVWKPPEERTGAITDIKYFKPE' A
#
# COMPACT_ATOMS: atom_id res chain seq x y z
N CYS A 1 -7.32 -4.47 -8.55
CA CYS A 1 -8.47 -5.37 -8.39
C CYS A 1 -9.74 -4.53 -8.28
N TYR A 2 -10.79 -4.81 -9.05
CA TYR A 2 -12.07 -4.06 -8.99
C TYR A 2 -13.09 -4.69 -8.03
N VAL A 3 -12.66 -5.72 -7.30
CA VAL A 3 -13.46 -6.40 -6.28
C VAL A 3 -12.65 -6.37 -4.99
N THR A 4 -13.24 -5.83 -3.93
CA THR A 4 -12.65 -5.75 -2.59
C THR A 4 -12.68 -7.11 -1.89
N TRP A 5 -11.95 -7.24 -0.79
CA TRP A 5 -11.91 -8.48 0.00
C TRP A 5 -13.29 -8.91 0.56
N ASP A 6 -14.21 -7.96 0.78
CA ASP A 6 -15.58 -8.22 1.21
C ASP A 6 -16.58 -8.38 0.04
N VAL A 7 -16.07 -8.68 -1.16
CA VAL A 7 -16.86 -9.01 -2.36
C VAL A 7 -17.72 -7.84 -2.87
N LYS A 8 -17.25 -6.60 -2.67
CA LYS A 8 -17.90 -5.42 -3.26
C LYS A 8 -17.19 -4.99 -4.53
N ARG A 9 -17.97 -4.62 -5.55
CA ARG A 9 -17.42 -3.98 -6.76
C ARG A 9 -17.15 -2.51 -6.48
N VAL A 10 -15.96 -2.07 -6.83
CA VAL A 10 -15.51 -0.68 -6.70
C VAL A 10 -15.23 -0.07 -8.06
N LYS A 11 -15.44 1.24 -8.20
CA LYS A 11 -15.14 1.98 -9.43
C LYS A 11 -13.64 2.16 -9.61
N GLU A 12 -12.97 2.52 -8.52
CA GLU A 12 -11.51 2.64 -8.47
C GLU A 12 -10.93 1.32 -7.98
N PRO A 13 -9.94 0.75 -8.68
CA PRO A 13 -9.37 -0.53 -8.30
C PRO A 13 -8.47 -0.39 -7.06
N GLU A 14 -8.57 -1.35 -6.15
CA GLU A 14 -7.59 -1.52 -5.08
C GLU A 14 -6.37 -2.26 -5.61
N ILE A 15 -5.17 -1.81 -5.24
CA ILE A 15 -3.91 -2.38 -5.73
C ILE A 15 -3.15 -2.97 -4.52
N PRO A 16 -3.48 -4.20 -4.10
CA PRO A 16 -2.70 -4.89 -3.08
C PRO A 16 -1.31 -5.25 -3.63
N ALA A 17 -0.26 -4.97 -2.86
CA ALA A 17 1.13 -5.24 -3.22
C ALA A 17 1.95 -5.62 -1.98
N VAL A 18 3.01 -6.41 -2.19
CA VAL A 18 4.00 -6.70 -1.14
C VAL A 18 5.07 -5.61 -1.21
N ILE A 19 5.21 -4.83 -0.14
CA ILE A 19 6.12 -3.69 -0.07
C ILE A 19 7.35 -4.08 0.74
N GLU A 20 8.51 -4.10 0.10
CA GLU A 20 9.80 -4.23 0.78
C GLU A 20 10.15 -2.90 1.46
N ILE A 21 10.54 -2.97 2.73
CA ILE A 21 10.84 -1.79 3.55
C ILE A 21 12.35 -1.58 3.57
N ASP A 22 12.78 -0.36 3.25
CA ASP A 22 14.19 0.00 3.31
C ASP A 22 14.76 -0.23 4.72
N GLY A 23 15.87 -0.95 4.79
CA GLY A 23 16.52 -1.31 6.05
C GLY A 23 15.94 -2.55 6.75
N ALA A 24 14.87 -3.16 6.22
CA ALA A 24 14.44 -4.49 6.63
C ALA A 24 15.34 -5.58 6.02
N SER A 25 15.17 -6.83 6.49
CA SER A 25 15.87 -7.98 5.92
C SER A 25 15.57 -8.11 4.41
N PRO A 26 16.59 -8.33 3.56
CA PRO A 26 16.40 -8.41 2.10
C PRO A 26 15.31 -9.41 1.72
N GLY A 27 14.40 -8.99 0.84
CA GLY A 27 13.28 -9.81 0.36
C GLY A 27 12.12 -9.98 1.34
N MET A 28 12.16 -9.34 2.51
CA MET A 28 11.01 -9.27 3.42
C MET A 28 10.14 -8.07 3.09
N GLY A 29 8.85 -8.31 2.88
CA GLY A 29 7.89 -7.26 2.60
C GLY A 29 6.58 -7.44 3.35
N ILE A 30 5.83 -6.35 3.43
CA ILE A 30 4.52 -6.32 4.09
C ILE A 30 3.44 -6.24 3.01
N MET A 31 2.43 -7.09 3.11
CA MET A 31 1.23 -6.97 2.28
C MET A 31 0.48 -5.70 2.67
N HIS A 32 0.38 -4.74 1.74
CA HIS A 32 -0.38 -3.52 1.94
C HIS A 32 -0.98 -3.04 0.60
N VAL A 33 -1.51 -1.82 0.58
CA VAL A 33 -2.24 -1.27 -0.58
C VAL A 33 -1.47 -0.08 -1.15
N LEU A 34 -1.39 -0.02 -2.47
CA LEU A 34 -0.92 1.13 -3.21
C LEU A 34 -2.08 2.08 -3.51
N GLY A 35 -1.83 3.38 -3.37
CA GLY A 35 -2.74 4.47 -3.71
C GLY A 35 -2.03 5.52 -4.55
N GLU A 36 -2.79 6.45 -5.12
CA GLU A 36 -2.28 7.56 -5.95
C GLU A 36 -1.42 7.08 -7.16
N VAL A 37 -1.73 5.91 -7.73
CA VAL A 37 -1.02 5.35 -8.89
C VAL A 37 -2.00 4.77 -9.90
N ASP A 38 -1.74 4.97 -11.19
CA ASP A 38 -2.47 4.26 -12.24
C ASP A 38 -2.09 2.77 -12.19
N PRO A 39 -3.05 1.84 -12.10
CA PRO A 39 -2.78 0.40 -12.15
C PRO A 39 -1.88 -0.05 -13.32
N GLN A 40 -1.89 0.67 -14.45
CA GLN A 40 -1.08 0.34 -15.62
C GLN A 40 0.40 0.74 -15.46
N GLU A 41 0.71 1.66 -14.55
CA GLU A 41 2.08 2.12 -14.30
C GLU A 41 2.81 1.29 -13.22
N VAL A 42 2.06 0.47 -12.48
CA VAL A 42 2.60 -0.35 -11.39
C VAL A 42 3.57 -1.40 -11.94
N LYS A 43 4.79 -1.42 -11.38
CA LYS A 43 5.85 -2.37 -11.71
C LYS A 43 6.59 -2.83 -10.47
N ILE A 44 7.13 -4.05 -10.53
CA ILE A 44 8.01 -4.58 -9.47
C ILE A 44 9.29 -3.73 -9.42
N GLY A 45 9.73 -3.39 -8.20
CA GLY A 45 10.87 -2.51 -7.96
C GLY A 45 10.56 -1.01 -8.04
N MET A 46 9.28 -0.63 -8.18
CA MET A 46 8.86 0.77 -8.04
C MET A 46 9.15 1.27 -6.61
N ARG A 47 9.74 2.47 -6.51
CA ARG A 47 9.94 3.16 -5.23
C ARG A 47 8.62 3.73 -4.75
N VAL A 48 8.32 3.51 -3.49
CA VAL A 48 7.07 3.94 -2.86
C VAL A 48 7.33 4.50 -1.49
N ARG A 49 6.44 5.36 -1.02
CA ARG A 49 6.50 5.99 0.30
C ARG A 49 5.21 5.78 1.06
N ALA A 50 5.34 5.49 2.35
CA ALA A 50 4.20 5.34 3.25
C ALA A 50 3.49 6.69 3.45
N VAL A 51 2.18 6.70 3.24
CA VAL A 51 1.28 7.77 3.66
C VAL A 51 0.69 7.38 5.01
N TRP A 52 0.99 8.17 6.03
CA TRP A 52 0.58 7.90 7.40
C TRP A 52 -0.76 8.55 7.72
N LYS A 53 -1.55 7.92 8.59
CA LYS A 53 -2.70 8.55 9.24
C LYS A 53 -2.29 9.80 10.05
N PRO A 54 -3.23 10.68 10.41
CA PRO A 54 -2.95 11.77 11.35
C PRO A 54 -2.28 11.25 12.63
N PRO A 55 -1.31 11.97 13.22
CA PRO A 55 -0.58 11.51 14.41
C PRO A 55 -1.47 11.08 15.59
N GLU A 56 -2.61 11.76 15.76
CA GLU A 56 -3.59 11.51 16.83
C GLU A 56 -4.31 10.15 16.70
N GLU A 57 -4.35 9.57 15.50
CA GLU A 57 -4.99 8.28 15.22
C GLU A 57 -3.99 7.11 15.23
N ARG A 58 -2.70 7.38 15.43
CA ARG A 58 -1.64 6.37 15.37
C ARG A 58 -1.54 5.62 16.70
N THR A 59 -1.44 4.30 16.62
CA THR A 59 -1.39 3.39 17.78
C THR A 59 -0.14 2.50 17.80
N GLY A 60 0.79 2.70 16.86
CA GLY A 60 1.95 1.83 16.64
C GLY A 60 1.61 0.55 15.87
N ALA A 61 0.43 0.49 15.22
CA ALA A 61 0.01 -0.65 14.43
C ALA A 61 0.39 -0.49 12.96
N ILE A 62 0.47 -1.60 12.21
CA ILE A 62 0.71 -1.55 10.76
C ILE A 62 -0.38 -0.75 10.03
N THR A 63 -1.59 -0.73 10.58
CA THR A 63 -2.74 0.03 10.08
C THR A 63 -2.63 1.53 10.32
N ASP A 64 -1.58 2.02 10.98
CA ASP A 64 -1.25 3.45 11.04
C ASP A 64 -0.76 3.98 9.68
N ILE A 65 -0.25 3.08 8.84
CA ILE A 65 0.00 3.34 7.42
C ILE A 65 -1.35 3.27 6.72
N LYS A 66 -1.73 4.38 6.07
CA LYS A 66 -2.99 4.49 5.33
C LYS A 66 -2.90 3.74 4.00
N TYR A 67 -1.81 3.98 3.27
CA TYR A 67 -1.42 3.31 2.03
C TYR A 67 0.01 3.70 1.66
N PHE A 68 0.57 3.04 0.66
CA PHE A 68 1.82 3.46 0.01
C PHE A 68 1.51 4.15 -1.31
N LYS A 69 2.27 5.18 -1.66
CA LYS A 69 2.17 5.84 -2.97
C LYS A 69 3.51 5.85 -3.69
N PRO A 70 3.54 5.94 -5.03
CA PRO A 70 4.78 6.17 -5.76
C PRO A 70 5.49 7.43 -5.24
N GLU A 71 6.82 7.37 -5.17
CA GLU A 71 7.67 8.53 -4.90
C GLU A 71 7.77 9.47 -6.11
#